data_AF-A0A530GW27-F1
#
_entry.id   AF-A0A530GW27-F1
#
_cell.length_a   1.000
_cell.length_b   1.000
_cell.length_c   1.000
_cell.angle_alpha   90.00
_cell.angle_beta   90.00
_cell.angle_gamma   90.00
#
_symmetry.space_group_name_H-M   'P 1'
#
loop_
_entity.id
_entity.type
_entity.pdbx_description
1 polymer ?
#
loop_
_entity_poly.entity_id
_entity_poly.type
_entity_poly.pdbx_seq_one_letter_code
_entity_poly.pdbx_strand_id
1 'polypeptide(L)'
;DPRVRQAIALCFDFEWTRRNFFYGSYERSQSCFEKSDFRATGMPSPQELALLEPLRDQLPPETFGEAVTQPPSDGSGRDRKQLSAALKLLAQAGWKRSGDFVLNDKGGRLAAEFLVDDETFVQVYSPWVANMKAIGIDASIRLVDSAQYQLRQSTFDFDLLSAAFNFSATPTRDDLEIFFHSRSAAVSGSRNLSGVASPAVDALIDAVGAAKDRESLTTAMRALDRALRARRDWIPSWYLANHRSAYWD
;
A
#
# COMPACT_ATOMS: atom_id res chain seq x y z
N ASP A 1 -7.40 -10.57 -3.49
CA ASP A 1 -8.34 -9.84 -4.38
C ASP A 1 -8.10 -8.33 -4.21
N PRO A 2 -7.80 -7.57 -5.29
CA PRO A 2 -7.53 -6.13 -5.22
C PRO A 2 -8.72 -5.29 -4.73
N ARG A 3 -9.96 -5.78 -4.86
CA ARG A 3 -11.16 -5.10 -4.36
C ARG A 3 -11.23 -5.15 -2.84
N VAL A 4 -10.83 -6.26 -2.23
CA VAL A 4 -10.74 -6.39 -0.76
C VAL A 4 -9.66 -5.46 -0.22
N ARG A 5 -8.47 -5.42 -0.85
CA ARG A 5 -7.40 -4.50 -0.45
C ARG A 5 -7.83 -3.03 -0.55
N GLN A 6 -8.53 -2.67 -1.62
CA GLN A 6 -9.11 -1.31 -1.75
C GLN A 6 -10.17 -1.03 -0.69
N ALA A 7 -11.04 -2.00 -0.37
CA ALA A 7 -12.03 -1.82 0.68
C ALA A 7 -11.38 -1.57 2.05
N ILE A 8 -10.32 -2.31 2.38
CA ILE A 8 -9.54 -2.08 3.60
C ILE A 8 -8.90 -0.69 3.58
N ALA A 9 -8.30 -0.27 2.46
CA ALA A 9 -7.70 1.05 2.32
C ALA A 9 -8.70 2.20 2.51
N LEU A 10 -9.94 2.05 2.03
CA LEU A 10 -11.02 3.04 2.20
C LEU A 10 -11.54 3.15 3.65
N CYS A 11 -11.17 2.22 4.54
CA CYS A 11 -11.44 2.36 5.97
C CYS A 11 -10.44 3.28 6.68
N PHE A 12 -9.35 3.67 6.02
CA PHE A 12 -8.34 4.57 6.58
C PHE A 12 -8.71 6.04 6.34
N ASP A 13 -9.16 6.70 7.40
CA ASP A 13 -9.41 8.13 7.42
C ASP A 13 -8.11 8.88 7.76
N PHE A 14 -7.29 9.15 6.73
CA PHE A 14 -6.03 9.85 6.89
C PHE A 14 -6.24 11.28 7.40
N GLU A 15 -7.26 11.98 6.90
CA GLU A 15 -7.53 13.38 7.23
C GLU A 15 -7.87 13.57 8.72
N TRP A 16 -8.59 12.61 9.32
CA TRP A 16 -8.84 12.57 10.75
C TRP A 16 -7.58 12.19 11.53
N THR A 17 -6.82 11.17 11.10
CA THR A 17 -5.57 10.78 11.75
C THR A 17 -4.55 11.92 11.74
N ARG A 18 -4.43 12.64 10.62
CA ARG A 18 -3.56 13.80 10.46
C ARG A 18 -3.87 14.89 11.49
N ARG A 19 -5.16 15.12 11.76
CA ARG A 19 -5.63 16.15 12.70
C ARG A 19 -5.45 15.73 14.15
N ASN A 20 -5.80 14.49 14.49
CA ASN A 20 -5.92 14.04 15.87
C ASN A 20 -4.63 13.44 16.44
N PHE A 21 -3.81 12.78 15.62
CA PHE A 21 -2.56 12.15 16.06
C PHE A 21 -1.31 12.88 15.58
N PHE A 22 -1.33 13.42 14.37
CA PHE A 22 -0.14 13.98 13.73
C PHE A 22 0.00 15.50 13.88
N TYR A 23 -0.99 16.17 14.49
CA TYR A 23 -1.02 17.63 14.65
C TYR A 23 -0.71 18.38 13.34
N GLY A 24 -1.19 17.86 12.22
CA GLY A 24 -0.98 18.44 10.89
C GLY A 24 0.42 18.25 10.27
N SER A 25 1.38 17.64 10.99
CA SER A 25 2.79 17.56 10.59
C SER A 25 3.11 16.58 9.45
N TYR A 26 2.19 15.65 9.17
CA TYR A 26 2.38 14.60 8.17
C TYR A 26 1.46 14.84 6.97
N GLU A 27 1.91 14.36 5.80
CA GLU A 27 1.15 14.35 4.55
C GLU A 27 0.88 12.92 4.10
N ARG A 28 -0.17 12.73 3.29
CA ARG A 28 -0.56 11.41 2.81
C ARG A 28 0.43 10.95 1.74
N SER A 29 0.98 9.75 1.90
CA SER A 29 1.70 9.12 0.79
C SER A 29 0.70 8.58 -0.23
N GLN A 30 1.02 8.69 -1.52
CA GLN A 30 0.22 8.15 -2.62
C GLN A 30 1.02 7.19 -3.52
N SER A 31 2.30 6.97 -3.22
CA SER A 31 3.24 6.24 -4.07
C SER A 31 4.33 5.55 -3.24
N CYS A 32 4.88 4.45 -3.76
CA CYS A 32 6.06 3.79 -3.19
C CYS A 32 7.33 4.65 -3.32
N PHE A 33 7.30 5.66 -4.20
CA PHE A 33 8.40 6.59 -4.49
C PHE A 33 7.98 8.04 -4.23
N GLU A 34 7.16 8.25 -3.21
CA GLU A 34 6.68 9.58 -2.80
C GLU A 34 7.85 10.56 -2.57
N LYS A 35 7.62 11.85 -2.88
CA LYS A 35 8.65 12.91 -2.86
C LYS A 35 9.86 12.69 -3.81
N SER A 36 9.67 11.97 -4.92
CA SER A 36 10.69 11.82 -5.96
C SER A 36 10.13 12.05 -7.36
N ASP A 37 11.01 12.22 -8.35
CA ASP A 37 10.65 12.29 -9.77
C ASP A 37 10.00 11.00 -10.29
N PHE A 38 10.13 9.90 -9.54
CA PHE A 38 9.63 8.57 -9.89
C PHE A 38 8.16 8.36 -9.56
N ARG A 39 7.54 9.27 -8.80
CA ARG A 39 6.10 9.25 -8.55
C ARG A 39 5.34 9.55 -9.84
N ALA A 40 4.59 8.57 -10.31
CA ALA A 40 3.78 8.72 -11.51
C ALA A 40 2.59 9.68 -11.27
N THR A 41 2.26 10.48 -12.27
CA THR A 41 1.15 11.45 -12.25
C THR A 41 0.39 11.41 -13.57
N GLY A 42 -0.89 11.82 -13.54
CA GLY A 42 -1.74 11.89 -14.73
C GLY A 42 -1.80 10.58 -15.53
N MET A 43 -2.03 10.69 -16.84
CA MET A 43 -1.97 9.58 -17.80
C MET A 43 -0.52 9.14 -18.06
N PRO A 44 -0.26 7.86 -18.40
CA PRO A 44 1.08 7.42 -18.81
C PRO A 44 1.54 8.15 -20.08
N SER A 45 2.80 8.55 -20.11
CA SER A 45 3.42 9.09 -21.32
C SER A 45 3.55 8.01 -22.41
N PRO A 46 3.78 8.39 -23.68
CA PRO A 46 4.08 7.43 -24.73
C PRO A 46 5.27 6.52 -24.42
N GLN A 47 6.29 7.03 -23.71
CA GLN A 47 7.47 6.27 -23.30
C GLN A 47 7.14 5.29 -22.16
N GLU A 48 6.29 5.68 -21.20
CA GLU A 48 5.78 4.75 -20.19
C GLU A 48 4.93 3.65 -20.84
N LEU A 49 4.03 4.01 -21.77
CA LEU A 49 3.22 3.05 -22.52
C LEU A 49 4.07 2.06 -23.32
N ALA A 50 5.18 2.50 -23.92
CA ALA A 50 6.09 1.59 -24.63
C ALA A 50 6.64 0.47 -23.72
N LEU A 51 6.79 0.72 -22.41
CA LEU A 51 7.18 -0.30 -21.42
C LEU A 51 5.98 -1.12 -20.91
N LEU A 52 4.81 -0.50 -20.79
CA LEU A 52 3.62 -1.11 -20.19
C LEU A 52 2.80 -1.97 -21.18
N GLU A 53 2.69 -1.57 -22.44
CA GLU A 53 1.87 -2.24 -23.46
C GLU A 53 2.25 -3.71 -23.67
N PRO A 54 3.55 -4.10 -23.76
CA PRO A 54 3.93 -5.50 -23.86
C PRO A 54 3.48 -6.36 -22.66
N LEU A 55 3.13 -5.72 -21.54
CA LEU A 55 2.74 -6.34 -20.28
C LEU A 55 1.24 -6.21 -19.98
N ARG A 56 0.43 -5.70 -20.93
CA ARG A 56 -0.97 -5.34 -20.71
C ARG A 56 -1.84 -6.45 -20.13
N ASP A 57 -1.67 -7.67 -20.60
CA ASP A 57 -2.47 -8.81 -20.13
C ASP A 57 -2.08 -9.28 -18.72
N GLN A 58 -0.97 -8.78 -18.19
CA GLN A 58 -0.41 -9.16 -16.88
C GLN A 58 -0.52 -8.04 -15.84
N LEU A 59 -0.96 -6.84 -16.24
CA LEU A 59 -1.08 -5.68 -15.38
C LEU A 59 -2.55 -5.34 -15.11
N PRO A 60 -2.89 -4.79 -13.94
CA PRO A 60 -4.23 -4.25 -13.71
C PRO A 60 -4.57 -3.19 -14.78
N PRO A 61 -5.81 -3.16 -15.30
CA PRO A 61 -6.22 -2.18 -16.30
C PRO A 61 -5.97 -0.72 -15.86
N GLU A 62 -6.08 -0.44 -14.56
CA GLU A 62 -5.82 0.88 -13.99
C GLU A 62 -4.37 1.37 -14.16
N THR A 63 -3.41 0.48 -14.43
CA THR A 63 -2.03 0.85 -14.73
C THR A 63 -1.92 1.74 -15.99
N PHE A 64 -2.87 1.61 -16.91
CA PHE A 64 -2.91 2.35 -18.18
C PHE A 64 -3.72 3.65 -18.13
N GLY A 65 -4.33 3.95 -16.98
CA GLY A 65 -5.13 5.15 -16.76
C GLY A 65 -4.38 6.22 -15.95
N GLU A 66 -5.16 7.12 -15.34
CA GLU A 66 -4.62 8.05 -14.37
C GLU A 66 -3.95 7.32 -13.21
N ALA A 67 -2.78 7.80 -12.78
CA ALA A 67 -2.02 7.19 -11.72
C ALA A 67 -2.86 7.04 -10.44
N VAL A 68 -3.09 5.80 -10.00
CA VAL A 68 -4.03 5.46 -8.92
C VAL A 68 -3.66 6.17 -7.62
N THR A 69 -4.55 7.00 -7.09
CA THR A 69 -4.42 7.64 -5.78
C THR A 69 -5.57 7.24 -4.87
N GLN A 70 -5.32 7.19 -3.57
CA GLN A 70 -6.39 7.06 -2.59
C GLN A 70 -7.15 8.38 -2.48
N PRO A 71 -8.50 8.35 -2.53
CA PRO A 71 -9.30 9.56 -2.40
C PRO A 71 -9.17 10.14 -0.98
N PRO A 72 -9.14 11.47 -0.83
CA PRO A 72 -9.20 12.08 0.49
C PRO A 72 -10.52 11.69 1.17
N SER A 73 -10.45 11.40 2.46
CA SER A 73 -11.64 11.21 3.29
C SER A 73 -12.20 12.54 3.78
N ASP A 74 -13.44 12.52 4.29
CA ASP A 74 -14.08 13.69 4.86
C ASP A 74 -13.50 14.14 6.21
N GLY A 75 -12.57 13.37 6.80
CA GLY A 75 -11.90 13.70 8.05
C GLY A 75 -12.79 13.63 9.28
N SER A 76 -13.93 12.95 9.20
CA SER A 76 -14.88 12.75 10.31
C SER A 76 -14.45 11.65 11.28
N GLY A 77 -13.50 10.81 10.87
CA GLY A 77 -13.12 9.57 11.55
C GLY A 77 -14.02 8.38 11.14
N ARG A 78 -15.11 8.64 10.40
CA ARG A 78 -16.08 7.63 9.94
C ARG A 78 -16.75 8.07 8.64
N ASP A 79 -15.95 8.29 7.60
CA ASP A 79 -16.41 8.71 6.27
C ASP A 79 -17.42 7.70 5.68
N ARG A 80 -18.72 8.04 5.78
CA ARG A 80 -19.79 7.14 5.35
C ARG A 80 -19.75 6.85 3.85
N LYS A 81 -19.24 7.79 3.04
CA LYS A 81 -19.15 7.63 1.58
C LYS A 81 -18.09 6.60 1.24
N GLN A 82 -16.91 6.70 1.86
CA GLN A 82 -15.83 5.72 1.67
C GLN A 82 -16.21 4.35 2.24
N LEU A 83 -16.82 4.28 3.43
CA LEU A 83 -17.27 2.99 4.00
C LEU A 83 -18.36 2.32 3.16
N SER A 84 -19.27 3.09 2.56
CA SER A 84 -20.26 2.56 1.61
C SER A 84 -19.59 2.02 0.34
N ALA A 85 -18.58 2.72 -0.19
CA ALA A 85 -17.80 2.23 -1.32
C ALA A 85 -17.02 0.95 -0.98
N ALA A 86 -16.43 0.86 0.22
CA ALA A 86 -15.76 -0.33 0.73
C ALA A 86 -16.71 -1.54 0.77
N LEU A 87 -17.92 -1.38 1.32
CA LEU A 87 -18.95 -2.43 1.32
C LEU A 87 -19.33 -2.91 -0.09
N LYS A 88 -19.45 -1.99 -1.06
CA LYS A 88 -19.74 -2.35 -2.46
C LYS A 88 -18.61 -3.19 -3.06
N LEU A 89 -17.36 -2.82 -2.80
CA LEU A 89 -16.18 -3.58 -3.25
C LEU A 89 -16.13 -4.97 -2.61
N LEU A 90 -16.43 -5.08 -1.32
CA LEU A 90 -16.52 -6.37 -0.62
C LEU A 90 -17.61 -7.24 -1.25
N ALA A 91 -18.81 -6.70 -1.50
CA ALA A 91 -19.90 -7.43 -2.14
C ALA A 91 -19.53 -7.92 -3.56
N GLN A 92 -18.86 -7.08 -4.37
CA GLN A 92 -18.34 -7.46 -5.68
C GLN A 92 -17.29 -8.58 -5.59
N ALA A 93 -16.54 -8.62 -4.50
CA ALA A 93 -15.57 -9.67 -4.19
C ALA A 93 -16.18 -10.93 -3.53
N GLY A 94 -17.51 -11.00 -3.41
CA GLY A 94 -18.22 -12.16 -2.86
C GLY A 94 -18.42 -12.14 -1.35
N TRP A 95 -18.08 -11.04 -0.67
CA TRP A 95 -18.29 -10.88 0.77
C TRP A 95 -19.61 -10.17 1.05
N LYS A 96 -20.55 -10.89 1.67
CA LYS A 96 -21.91 -10.40 1.91
C LYS A 96 -22.16 -10.19 3.40
N ARG A 97 -22.85 -9.11 3.74
CA ARG A 97 -23.22 -8.81 5.13
C ARG A 97 -24.15 -9.89 5.69
N SER A 98 -23.80 -10.44 6.84
CA SER A 98 -24.59 -11.39 7.62
C SER A 98 -24.39 -11.11 9.11
N GLY A 99 -25.40 -10.49 9.74
CA GLY A 99 -25.30 -10.00 11.12
C GLY A 99 -24.22 -8.92 11.25
N ASP A 100 -23.28 -9.14 12.16
CA ASP A 100 -22.19 -8.20 12.44
C ASP A 100 -21.01 -8.28 11.47
N PHE A 101 -20.93 -9.35 10.67
CA PHE A 101 -19.78 -9.64 9.82
C PHE A 101 -20.14 -9.67 8.33
N VAL A 102 -19.12 -9.62 7.48
CA VAL A 102 -19.22 -10.08 6.09
C VAL A 102 -18.73 -11.52 5.99
N LEU A 103 -19.48 -12.34 5.27
CA LEU A 103 -19.17 -13.75 5.04
C LEU A 103 -18.94 -14.01 3.55
N ASN A 104 -18.05 -14.95 3.24
CA ASN A 104 -17.94 -15.52 1.91
C ASN A 104 -19.05 -16.56 1.67
N ASP A 105 -19.14 -17.11 0.45
CA ASP A 105 -20.16 -18.11 0.10
C ASP A 105 -20.04 -19.44 0.88
N LYS A 106 -18.95 -19.65 1.63
CA LYS A 106 -18.74 -20.80 2.54
C LYS A 106 -19.09 -20.48 4.00
N GLY A 107 -19.58 -19.28 4.30
CA GLY A 107 -19.90 -18.83 5.66
C GLY A 107 -18.69 -18.41 6.50
N GLY A 108 -17.49 -18.34 5.91
CA GLY A 108 -16.28 -17.86 6.59
C GLY A 108 -16.28 -16.34 6.70
N ARG A 109 -15.84 -15.80 7.84
CA ARG A 109 -15.69 -14.35 8.07
C ARG A 109 -14.45 -13.81 7.36
N LEU A 110 -14.50 -12.56 6.92
CA LEU A 110 -13.31 -11.83 6.50
C LEU A 110 -12.59 -11.31 7.75
N ALA A 111 -11.50 -11.97 8.14
CA ALA A 111 -10.64 -11.53 9.24
C ALA A 111 -9.48 -10.67 8.73
N ALA A 112 -8.99 -9.76 9.58
CA ALA A 112 -7.82 -8.93 9.29
C ALA A 112 -7.13 -8.48 10.59
N GLU A 113 -5.95 -9.02 10.88
CA GLU A 113 -5.13 -8.62 12.03
C GLU A 113 -4.04 -7.61 11.63
N PHE A 114 -4.00 -6.45 12.31
CA PHE A 114 -2.83 -5.57 12.30
C PHE A 114 -1.81 -6.04 13.34
N LEU A 115 -0.63 -6.47 12.88
CA LEU A 115 0.50 -6.76 13.74
C LEU A 115 1.27 -5.47 14.07
N VAL A 116 1.53 -5.23 15.35
CA VAL A 116 2.28 -4.05 15.84
C VAL A 116 3.21 -4.44 17.00
N ASP A 117 4.26 -3.67 17.21
CA ASP A 117 5.24 -3.83 18.31
C ASP A 117 5.34 -2.59 19.23
N ASP A 118 4.51 -1.56 18.98
CA ASP A 118 4.48 -0.31 19.75
C ASP A 118 3.04 0.15 20.02
N GLU A 119 2.75 0.61 21.24
CA GLU A 119 1.43 1.11 21.66
C GLU A 119 0.97 2.32 20.85
N THR A 120 1.89 3.14 20.34
CA THR A 120 1.60 4.27 19.47
C THR A 120 0.83 3.81 18.23
N PHE A 121 1.21 2.67 17.64
CA PHE A 121 0.52 2.13 16.48
C PHE A 121 -0.83 1.50 16.84
N VAL A 122 -0.99 0.99 18.07
CA VAL A 122 -2.33 0.59 18.56
C VAL A 122 -3.27 1.80 18.54
N GLN A 123 -2.83 2.95 19.03
CA GLN A 123 -3.64 4.18 19.04
C GLN A 123 -3.94 4.66 17.61
N VAL A 124 -2.92 4.72 16.74
CA VAL A 124 -3.05 5.21 15.36
C VAL A 124 -3.95 4.31 14.49
N TYR A 125 -3.88 2.99 14.65
CA TYR A 125 -4.68 2.04 13.85
C TYR A 125 -6.05 1.71 14.44
N SER A 126 -6.31 2.03 15.72
CA SER A 126 -7.61 1.77 16.34
C SER A 126 -8.81 2.36 15.58
N PRO A 127 -8.79 3.61 15.08
CA PRO A 127 -9.87 4.15 14.26
C PRO A 127 -10.06 3.40 12.93
N TRP A 128 -8.96 2.99 12.29
CA TRP A 128 -9.01 2.21 11.05
C TRP A 128 -9.64 0.83 11.30
N VAL A 129 -9.24 0.14 12.37
CA VAL A 129 -9.85 -1.13 12.80
C VAL A 129 -11.33 -0.96 13.16
N ALA A 130 -11.70 0.12 13.84
CA ALA A 130 -13.10 0.43 14.14
C ALA A 130 -13.93 0.62 12.85
N ASN A 131 -13.37 1.28 11.84
CA ASN A 131 -14.01 1.47 10.53
C ASN A 131 -14.13 0.14 9.76
N MET A 132 -13.14 -0.74 9.81
CA MET A 132 -13.23 -2.10 9.26
C MET A 132 -14.32 -2.92 9.94
N LYS A 133 -14.41 -2.88 11.28
CA LYS A 133 -15.50 -3.52 12.04
C LYS A 133 -16.87 -2.95 11.66
N ALA A 134 -16.96 -1.64 11.45
CA ALA A 134 -18.21 -0.99 11.06
C ALA A 134 -18.77 -1.50 9.72
N ILE A 135 -17.91 -1.97 8.81
CA ILE A 135 -18.33 -2.61 7.55
C ILE A 135 -18.38 -4.14 7.63
N GLY A 136 -18.01 -4.73 8.77
CA GLY A 136 -18.14 -6.16 9.06
C GLY A 136 -16.91 -7.01 8.82
N ILE A 137 -15.75 -6.40 8.62
CA ILE A 137 -14.48 -7.13 8.69
C ILE A 137 -14.22 -7.46 10.17
N ASP A 138 -13.91 -8.72 10.46
CA ASP A 138 -13.50 -9.20 11.76
C ASP A 138 -12.04 -8.77 12.03
N ALA A 139 -11.87 -7.46 12.27
CA ALA A 139 -10.56 -6.84 12.37
C ALA A 139 -10.04 -6.76 13.81
N SER A 140 -8.73 -6.89 13.98
CA SER A 140 -8.06 -6.82 15.28
C SER A 140 -6.72 -6.06 15.19
N ILE A 141 -6.18 -5.71 16.36
CA ILE A 141 -4.79 -5.27 16.51
C ILE A 141 -4.11 -6.26 17.46
N ARG A 142 -2.92 -6.72 17.09
CA ARG A 142 -2.10 -7.62 17.88
C ARG A 142 -0.78 -6.94 18.20
N LEU A 143 -0.67 -6.46 19.44
CA LEU A 143 0.57 -5.97 20.02
C LEU A 143 1.41 -7.16 20.50
N VAL A 144 2.67 -7.22 20.09
CA VAL A 144 3.64 -8.24 20.49
C VAL A 144 4.98 -7.59 20.86
N ASP A 145 5.86 -8.32 21.52
CA ASP A 145 7.24 -7.85 21.71
C ASP A 145 8.04 -7.84 20.39
N SER A 146 9.17 -7.15 20.39
CA SER A 146 10.00 -6.98 19.19
C SER A 146 10.55 -8.30 18.63
N ALA A 147 10.85 -9.28 19.47
CA ALA A 147 11.36 -10.57 19.01
C ALA A 147 10.27 -11.35 18.26
N GLN A 148 9.05 -11.37 18.82
CA GLN A 148 7.90 -11.97 18.15
C GLN A 148 7.51 -11.21 16.89
N TYR A 149 7.57 -9.87 16.88
CA TYR A 149 7.30 -9.06 15.69
C TYR A 149 8.26 -9.39 14.55
N GLN A 150 9.57 -9.42 14.83
CA GLN A 150 10.60 -9.76 13.84
C GLN A 150 10.43 -11.20 13.32
N LEU A 151 10.16 -12.16 14.21
CA LEU A 151 9.90 -13.54 13.80
C LEU A 151 8.70 -13.62 12.85
N ARG A 152 7.54 -13.10 13.26
CA ARG A 152 6.31 -13.13 12.44
C ARG A 152 6.49 -12.38 11.11
N GLN A 153 7.18 -11.23 11.12
CA GLN A 153 7.52 -10.51 9.89
C GLN A 153 8.41 -11.36 8.98
N SER A 154 9.47 -11.98 9.51
CA SER A 154 10.43 -12.78 8.73
C SER A 154 9.84 -14.06 8.14
N THR A 155 8.79 -14.60 8.75
CA THR A 155 8.07 -15.80 8.29
C THR A 155 6.77 -15.48 7.57
N PHE A 156 6.47 -14.20 7.32
CA PHE A 156 5.23 -13.73 6.70
C PHE A 156 3.94 -14.16 7.43
N ASP A 157 3.99 -14.25 8.75
CA ASP A 157 2.84 -14.56 9.61
C ASP A 157 2.15 -13.27 10.09
N PHE A 158 1.44 -12.61 9.17
CA PHE A 158 0.63 -11.43 9.44
C PHE A 158 -0.38 -11.20 8.31
N ASP A 159 -1.50 -10.54 8.61
CA ASP A 159 -2.42 -10.05 7.57
C ASP A 159 -2.04 -8.63 7.12
N LEU A 160 -1.83 -7.74 8.09
CA LEU A 160 -1.39 -6.37 7.87
C LEU A 160 -0.27 -5.99 8.85
N LEU A 161 0.69 -5.23 8.37
CA LEU A 161 1.69 -4.54 9.18
C LEU A 161 2.00 -3.18 8.56
N SER A 162 2.72 -2.36 9.31
CA SER A 162 3.28 -1.12 8.80
C SER A 162 4.75 -1.29 8.46
N ALA A 163 5.15 -0.79 7.30
CA ALA A 163 6.54 -0.73 6.89
C ALA A 163 6.85 0.65 6.31
N ALA A 164 8.00 1.19 6.71
CA ALA A 164 8.56 2.41 6.16
C ALA A 164 9.90 2.08 5.52
N PHE A 165 10.01 2.30 4.22
CA PHE A 165 11.23 2.08 3.46
C PHE A 165 11.66 3.38 2.79
N ASN A 166 12.97 3.59 2.73
CA ASN A 166 13.59 4.70 2.01
C ASN A 166 14.48 4.12 0.92
N PHE A 167 14.39 4.69 -0.27
CA PHE A 167 15.29 4.37 -1.36
C PHE A 167 16.35 5.47 -1.51
N SER A 168 17.47 5.14 -2.16
CA SER A 168 18.45 6.14 -2.58
C SER A 168 17.83 7.08 -3.63
N ALA A 169 18.48 8.21 -3.92
CA ALA A 169 18.03 9.15 -4.95
C ALA A 169 18.03 8.57 -6.38
N THR A 170 18.74 7.45 -6.56
CA THR A 170 18.84 6.70 -7.81
C THR A 170 18.71 5.20 -7.49
N PRO A 171 17.48 4.70 -7.24
CA PRO A 171 17.25 3.30 -6.94
C PRO A 171 17.75 2.44 -8.09
N THR A 172 18.49 1.39 -7.75
CA THR A 172 18.99 0.41 -8.72
C THR A 172 18.03 -0.77 -8.86
N ARG A 173 18.25 -1.57 -9.89
CA ARG A 173 17.57 -2.86 -10.04
C ARG A 173 17.67 -3.73 -8.78
N ASP A 174 18.86 -3.79 -8.20
CA ASP A 174 19.13 -4.64 -7.02
C ASP A 174 18.43 -4.09 -5.77
N ASP A 175 18.36 -2.77 -5.62
CA ASP A 175 17.57 -2.15 -4.55
C ASP A 175 16.09 -2.55 -4.65
N LEU A 176 15.50 -2.49 -5.86
CA LEU A 176 14.08 -2.77 -6.08
C LEU A 176 13.74 -4.26 -5.97
N GLU A 177 14.67 -5.14 -6.36
CA GLU A 177 14.50 -6.59 -6.30
C GLU A 177 14.18 -7.08 -4.89
N ILE A 178 14.80 -6.46 -3.88
CA ILE A 178 14.63 -6.79 -2.46
C ILE A 178 13.18 -6.60 -1.99
N PHE A 179 12.41 -5.69 -2.62
CA PHE A 179 11.07 -5.32 -2.18
C PHE A 179 9.94 -5.80 -3.09
N PHE A 180 10.18 -5.89 -4.41
CA PHE A 180 9.09 -6.00 -5.38
C PHE A 180 9.23 -7.16 -6.38
N HIS A 181 10.40 -7.78 -6.49
CA HIS A 181 10.60 -8.86 -7.46
C HIS A 181 10.07 -10.19 -6.94
N SER A 182 9.45 -11.00 -7.80
CA SER A 182 8.93 -12.33 -7.48
C SER A 182 9.90 -13.25 -6.76
N ARG A 183 11.21 -13.13 -7.00
CA ARG A 183 12.19 -14.01 -6.34
C ARG A 183 12.36 -13.76 -4.85
N SER A 184 12.04 -12.57 -4.36
CA SER A 184 12.10 -12.24 -2.94
C SER A 184 10.80 -12.57 -2.20
N ALA A 185 9.69 -12.77 -2.91
CA ALA A 185 8.35 -12.94 -2.33
C ALA A 185 8.21 -14.11 -1.34
N ALA A 186 8.94 -15.20 -1.56
CA ALA A 186 8.89 -16.40 -0.71
C ALA A 186 10.17 -16.60 0.13
N VAL A 187 11.13 -15.67 0.07
CA VAL A 187 12.38 -15.77 0.82
C VAL A 187 12.13 -15.28 2.23
N SER A 188 12.26 -16.18 3.22
CA SER A 188 12.12 -15.80 4.63
C SER A 188 13.10 -14.67 4.99
N GLY A 189 12.58 -13.66 5.67
CA GLY A 189 13.32 -12.45 6.05
C GLY A 189 13.48 -11.41 4.94
N SER A 190 12.93 -11.62 3.74
CA SER A 190 12.98 -10.61 2.69
C SER A 190 12.13 -9.39 3.03
N ARG A 191 12.38 -8.26 2.35
CA ARG A 191 11.57 -7.04 2.48
C ARG A 191 10.36 -7.01 1.54
N ASN A 192 10.13 -8.07 0.78
CA ASN A 192 8.93 -8.21 -0.05
C ASN A 192 7.74 -8.64 0.82
N LEU A 193 7.40 -7.79 1.78
CA LEU A 193 6.41 -8.06 2.84
C LEU A 193 4.99 -8.21 2.29
N SER A 194 4.70 -7.62 1.13
CA SER A 194 3.42 -7.77 0.45
C SER A 194 3.34 -9.00 -0.46
N GLY A 195 4.44 -9.76 -0.60
CA GLY A 195 4.50 -10.96 -1.44
C GLY A 195 4.30 -10.68 -2.93
N VAL A 196 4.85 -9.58 -3.46
CA VAL A 196 4.78 -9.25 -4.88
C VAL A 196 5.47 -10.35 -5.68
N ALA A 197 4.67 -11.12 -6.42
CA ALA A 197 5.11 -12.10 -7.40
C ALA A 197 4.35 -11.85 -8.71
N SER A 198 5.02 -11.22 -9.68
CA SER A 198 4.41 -10.77 -10.93
C SER A 198 5.47 -10.62 -12.02
N PRO A 199 5.45 -11.43 -13.09
CA PRO A 199 6.43 -11.32 -14.17
C PRO A 199 6.45 -9.93 -14.82
N ALA A 200 5.29 -9.26 -14.90
CA ALA A 200 5.24 -7.87 -15.37
C ALA A 200 5.95 -6.87 -14.44
N VAL A 201 5.93 -7.07 -13.11
CA VAL A 201 6.67 -6.21 -12.19
C VAL A 201 8.15 -6.49 -12.31
N ASP A 202 8.53 -7.77 -12.41
CA ASP A 202 9.93 -8.17 -12.63
C ASP A 202 10.51 -7.56 -13.91
N ALA A 203 9.74 -7.57 -15.02
CA ALA A 203 10.14 -6.95 -16.28
C ALA A 203 10.31 -5.42 -16.17
N LEU A 204 9.47 -4.74 -15.39
CA LEU A 204 9.62 -3.30 -15.14
C LEU A 204 10.85 -3.00 -14.26
N ILE A 205 11.17 -3.86 -13.29
CA ILE A 205 12.41 -3.77 -12.52
C ILE A 205 13.63 -3.99 -13.43
N ASP A 206 13.58 -4.96 -14.35
CA ASP A 206 14.65 -5.17 -15.32
C ASP A 206 14.81 -3.95 -16.26
N ALA A 207 13.72 -3.30 -16.66
CA ALA A 207 13.77 -2.06 -17.43
C ALA A 207 14.45 -0.91 -16.66
N VAL A 208 14.26 -0.83 -15.33
CA VAL A 208 15.01 0.09 -14.46
C VAL A 208 16.51 -0.20 -14.52
N GLY A 209 16.90 -1.48 -14.45
CA GLY A 209 18.30 -1.89 -14.56
C GLY A 209 18.94 -1.66 -15.93
N ALA A 210 18.12 -1.62 -16.99
CA ALA A 210 18.57 -1.40 -18.36
C ALA A 210 18.64 0.10 -18.75
N ALA A 211 18.14 1.01 -17.90
CA ALA A 211 18.17 2.44 -18.14
C ALA A 211 19.61 2.96 -18.27
N LYS A 212 19.86 3.79 -19.29
CA LYS A 212 21.20 4.29 -19.62
C LYS A 212 21.43 5.74 -19.20
N ASP A 213 20.35 6.43 -18.86
CA ASP A 213 20.33 7.85 -18.53
C ASP A 213 19.18 8.16 -17.55
N ARG A 214 19.15 9.40 -17.06
CA ARG A 214 18.15 9.83 -16.08
C ARG A 214 16.72 9.76 -16.63
N GLU A 215 16.52 10.07 -17.90
CA GLU A 215 15.19 10.10 -18.52
C GLU A 215 14.60 8.70 -18.66
N SER A 216 15.38 7.74 -19.17
CA SER A 216 14.99 6.33 -19.26
C SER A 216 14.76 5.71 -17.88
N LEU A 217 15.58 6.06 -16.88
CA LEU A 217 15.37 5.63 -15.49
C LEU A 217 14.06 6.16 -14.93
N THR A 218 13.80 7.46 -15.05
CA THR A 218 12.56 8.08 -14.58
C THR A 218 11.34 7.47 -15.26
N THR A 219 11.42 7.18 -16.57
CA THR A 219 10.35 6.52 -17.31
C THR A 219 10.06 5.12 -16.78
N ALA A 220 11.09 4.28 -16.63
CA ALA A 220 10.93 2.92 -16.11
C ALA A 220 10.41 2.91 -14.67
N MET A 221 10.92 3.80 -13.82
CA MET A 221 10.48 3.93 -12.43
C MET A 221 9.01 4.40 -12.32
N ARG A 222 8.56 5.34 -13.16
CA ARG A 222 7.15 5.76 -13.18
C ARG A 222 6.22 4.66 -13.69
N ALA A 223 6.64 3.91 -14.72
CA ALA A 223 5.91 2.74 -15.17
C ALA A 223 5.77 1.69 -14.04
N LEU A 224 6.84 1.43 -13.30
CA LEU A 224 6.83 0.57 -12.11
C LEU A 224 5.90 1.12 -11.01
N ASP A 225 5.96 2.42 -10.69
CA ASP A 225 5.08 3.06 -9.71
C ASP A 225 3.59 2.86 -10.05
N ARG A 226 3.21 3.07 -11.32
CA ARG A 226 1.82 2.85 -11.79
C ARG A 226 1.39 1.41 -11.59
N ALA A 227 2.24 0.46 -11.96
CA ALA A 227 1.95 -0.95 -11.79
C ALA A 227 1.76 -1.32 -10.31
N LEU A 228 2.68 -0.91 -9.43
CA LEU A 228 2.62 -1.18 -7.99
C LEU A 228 1.38 -0.57 -7.34
N ARG A 229 1.05 0.70 -7.66
CA ARG A 229 -0.13 1.39 -7.13
C ARG A 229 -1.44 0.76 -7.61
N ALA A 230 -1.53 0.40 -8.88
CA ALA A 230 -2.72 -0.24 -9.44
C ALA A 230 -2.97 -1.64 -8.86
N ARG A 231 -1.91 -2.37 -8.49
CA ARG A 231 -2.03 -3.67 -7.82
C ARG A 231 -2.61 -3.54 -6.40
N ARG A 232 -2.39 -2.42 -5.71
CA ARG A 232 -2.88 -2.18 -4.34
C ARG A 232 -2.37 -3.22 -3.33
N ASP A 233 -1.21 -3.81 -3.59
CA ASP A 233 -0.56 -4.73 -2.64
C ASP A 233 -0.05 -3.96 -1.41
N TRP A 234 0.21 -2.66 -1.60
CA TRP A 234 0.55 -1.68 -0.57
C TRP A 234 -0.61 -0.71 -0.37
N ILE A 235 -0.86 -0.33 0.88
CA ILE A 235 -1.79 0.75 1.24
C ILE A 235 -0.95 1.95 1.65
N PRO A 236 -0.81 3.00 0.80
CA PRO A 236 -0.03 4.17 1.15
C PRO A 236 -0.55 4.84 2.43
N SER A 237 0.37 5.12 3.35
CA SER A 237 0.10 5.73 4.65
C SER A 237 0.46 7.23 4.63
N TRP A 238 1.62 7.61 5.15
CA TRP A 238 2.02 9.00 5.33
C TRP A 238 3.54 9.18 5.32
N TYR A 239 3.97 10.43 5.16
CA TYR A 239 5.37 10.85 5.33
C TYR A 239 5.45 12.18 6.08
N LEU A 240 6.59 12.44 6.71
CA LEU A 240 6.85 13.71 7.37
C LEU A 240 7.12 14.79 6.30
N ALA A 241 6.29 15.83 6.26
CA ALA A 241 6.35 16.84 5.19
C ALA A 241 7.71 17.54 5.14
N ASN A 242 8.28 17.84 6.32
CA ASN A 242 9.47 18.67 6.50
C ASN A 242 10.58 17.95 7.27
N HIS A 243 11.83 18.39 7.10
CA HIS A 243 12.94 17.98 7.96
C HIS A 243 12.94 18.86 9.21
N ARG A 244 12.78 18.23 10.38
CA ARG A 244 12.83 18.94 11.66
C ARG A 244 14.29 19.13 12.06
N SER A 245 14.72 20.37 12.18
CA SER A 245 16.06 20.74 12.64
C SER A 245 15.96 21.65 13.87
N ALA A 246 16.83 21.43 14.84
CA ALA A 246 17.10 22.36 15.93
C ALA A 246 18.61 22.54 16.02
N TYR A 247 19.08 23.77 16.21
CA TYR A 247 20.48 24.07 16.46
C TYR A 247 20.56 24.99 17.68
N TRP A 248 21.65 24.84 18.44
CA TRP A 248 21.97 25.71 19.56
C TRP A 248 22.60 26.99 19.01
N ASP A 249 22.19 28.15 19.53
CA ASP A 249 22.87 29.44 19.32
C ASP A 249 24.06 29.55 20.29
#